data_AF-A0AAU2PM41-F1
#
_entry.id   AF-A0AAU2PM41-F1
#
_cell.length_a   1.000
_cell.length_b   1.000
_cell.length_c   1.000
_cell.angle_alpha   90.00
_cell.angle_beta   90.00
_cell.angle_gamma   90.00
#
_symmetry.space_group_name_H-M   'P 1'
#
loop_
_entity.id
_entity.type
_entity.pdbx_description
1 polymer ?
#
loop_
_entity_poly.entity_id
_entity_poly.type
_entity_poly.pdbx_seq_one_letter_code
_entity_poly.pdbx_strand_id
1 'polypeptide(L)' 'MGEGFEAELCRRAVQLRQNLAEAAAREDVWSVALHTVDLEDVERLGRVNGVDLSGTSSVRPASEHRPEYETD' A
#
# COMPACT_ATOMS: atom_id res chain seq x y z
N MET A 1 -24.77 2.91 -3.36
CA MET A 1 -23.54 2.66 -2.58
C MET A 1 -23.15 3.97 -1.94
N GLY A 2 -22.92 4.00 -0.63
CA GLY A 2 -22.62 5.25 0.09
C GLY A 2 -21.12 5.56 0.10
N GLU A 3 -20.77 6.84 0.17
CA GLU A 3 -19.38 7.35 0.27
C GLU A 3 -18.55 6.63 1.35
N GLY A 4 -19.18 6.16 2.43
CA GLY A 4 -18.51 5.42 3.49
C GLY A 4 -17.94 4.06 3.08
N PHE A 5 -18.55 3.38 2.10
CA PHE A 5 -18.06 2.10 1.60
C PHE A 5 -16.77 2.27 0.78
N GLU A 6 -16.76 3.24 -0.13
CA GLU A 6 -15.59 3.59 -0.92
C GLU A 6 -14.43 4.06 -0.03
N ALA A 7 -14.73 4.94 0.92
CA ALA A 7 -13.73 5.43 1.88
C ALA A 7 -13.10 4.30 2.71
N GLU A 8 -13.89 3.28 3.08
CA GLU A 8 -13.38 2.11 3.80
C GLU A 8 -12.49 1.24 2.91
N LEU A 9 -12.90 0.98 1.65
CA LEU A 9 -12.07 0.24 0.70
C LEU A 9 -10.72 0.94 0.45
N CYS A 10 -10.74 2.25 0.22
CA CYS A 10 -9.54 3.06 0.07
C CYS A 10 -8.64 2.99 1.29
N ARG A 11 -9.20 3.13 2.51
CA ARG A 11 -8.42 3.03 3.76
C ARG A 11 -7.77 1.65 3.90
N ARG A 12 -8.52 0.59 3.61
CA ARG A 12 -8.04 -0.78 3.74
C ARG A 12 -6.95 -1.10 2.72
N ALA A 13 -7.08 -0.63 1.49
CA ALA A 13 -6.05 -0.76 0.46
C ALA A 13 -4.74 -0.05 0.86
N VAL A 14 -4.84 1.18 1.41
CA VAL A 14 -3.67 1.91 1.92
C VAL A 14 -3.00 1.15 3.07
N GLN A 15 -3.78 0.66 4.04
CA GLN A 15 -3.23 -0.10 5.17
C GLN A 15 -2.52 -1.38 4.71
N LEU A 16 -3.11 -2.13 3.79
CA LEU A 16 -2.51 -3.37 3.28
C LEU A 16 -1.18 -3.11 2.56
N ARG A 17 -1.08 -2.02 1.79
CA ARG A 17 0.19 -1.63 1.15
C ARG A 17 1.26 -1.23 2.17
N GLN A 18 0.88 -0.54 3.25
CA GLN A 18 1.81 -0.24 4.36
C GLN A 18 2.29 -1.50 5.06
N ASN A 19 1.37 -2.42 5.38
CA ASN A 19 1.71 -3.70 6.02
C ASN A 19 2.60 -4.56 5.13
N LEU A 20 2.38 -4.54 3.81
CA LEU A 20 3.22 -5.25 2.84
C LEU A 20 4.64 -4.66 2.81
N ALA A 21 4.77 -3.34 2.82
CA ALA A 21 6.08 -2.68 2.92
C ALA A 21 6.80 -3.00 4.24
N GLU A 22 6.08 -3.02 5.36
CA GLU A 22 6.63 -3.37 6.67
C GLU A 22 7.04 -4.85 6.75
N ALA A 23 6.22 -5.76 6.23
CA ALA A 23 6.53 -7.19 6.16
C ALA A 23 7.73 -7.46 5.25
N ALA A 24 7.81 -6.78 4.11
CA ALA A 24 8.96 -6.86 3.20
C ALA A 24 10.25 -6.36 3.88
N ALA A 25 10.17 -5.23 4.60
CA ALA A 25 11.31 -4.70 5.35
C ALA A 25 11.78 -5.63 6.50
N ARG A 26 10.90 -6.49 7.01
CA ARG A 26 11.21 -7.50 8.03
C ARG A 26 11.59 -8.87 7.44
N GLU A 27 11.62 -9.00 6.12
CA GLU A 27 11.79 -10.27 5.42
C GLU A 27 10.77 -11.35 5.85
N ASP A 28 9.59 -10.93 6.32
CA ASP A 28 8.51 -11.83 6.71
C ASP A 28 7.71 -12.25 5.47
N VAL A 29 8.21 -13.29 4.80
CA VAL A 29 7.64 -13.82 3.55
C VAL A 29 6.20 -14.28 3.72
N TRP A 30 5.84 -14.81 4.90
CA TRP A 30 4.47 -15.25 5.17
C TRP A 30 3.51 -14.06 5.22
N SER A 31 3.88 -13.01 5.96
CA SER A 31 3.07 -11.79 6.04
C SER A 31 3.00 -11.07 4.69
N VAL A 32 4.09 -11.07 3.90
CA VAL A 32 4.06 -10.54 2.52
C VAL A 32 3.02 -11.28 1.66
N ALA A 33 3.03 -12.61 1.68
CA ALA A 33 2.07 -13.41 0.92
C ALA A 33 0.63 -13.14 1.37
N LEU A 34 0.39 -13.09 2.68
CA LEU A 34 -0.94 -12.83 3.24
C LEU A 34 -1.47 -11.45 2.85
N HIS A 35 -0.66 -10.40 3.03
CA HIS A 35 -1.07 -9.03 2.69
C HIS A 35 -1.25 -8.82 1.18
N THR A 36 -0.53 -9.57 0.35
CA THR A 36 -0.73 -9.55 -1.11
C THR A 36 -2.11 -10.09 -1.48
N VAL A 37 -2.50 -11.26 -0.95
CA VAL A 37 -3.81 -11.86 -1.20
C VAL A 37 -4.94 -10.96 -0.70
N ASP A 38 -4.82 -10.42 0.51
CA ASP A 38 -5.80 -9.49 1.07
C ASP A 38 -5.96 -8.23 0.20
N LEU A 39 -4.87 -7.72 -0.38
CA LEU A 39 -4.89 -6.55 -1.26
C LEU A 39 -5.59 -6.88 -2.58
N GLU A 40 -5.30 -8.03 -3.19
CA GLU A 40 -5.97 -8.49 -4.40
C GLU A 40 -7.49 -8.64 -4.20
N ASP A 41 -7.91 -9.13 -3.03
CA ASP A 41 -9.31 -9.24 -2.64
C ASP A 41 -9.99 -7.87 -2.54
N VAL A 42 -9.34 -6.91 -1.87
CA VAL A 42 -9.85 -5.54 -1.74
C VAL A 42 -9.92 -4.86 -3.11
N GLU A 43 -8.92 -5.01 -3.96
CA GLU A 43 -8.90 -4.45 -5.31
C GLU A 43 -9.99 -5.06 -6.21
N ARG A 44 -10.19 -6.38 -6.13
CA ARG A 44 -11.29 -7.07 -6.81
C ARG A 44 -12.65 -6.56 -6.32
N LEU A 45 -12.82 -6.42 -5.01
CA LEU A 45 -14.05 -5.90 -4.43
C LEU A 45 -14.31 -4.46 -4.90
N GLY A 46 -13.27 -3.61 -4.96
CA GLY A 46 -13.34 -2.28 -5.54
C GLY A 46 -13.85 -2.31 -6.99
N ARG A 47 -13.22 -3.11 -7.86
CA ARG A 47 -13.62 -3.23 -9.27
C ARG A 47 -15.07 -3.66 -9.47
N VAL A 48 -15.53 -4.66 -8.70
CA VAL A 48 -16.94 -5.13 -8.77
C VAL A 48 -17.92 -4.03 -8.38
N ASN A 49 -17.49 -3.10 -7.53
CA ASN A 49 -18.30 -1.99 -7.04
C ASN A 49 -18.04 -0.66 -7.78
N GLY A 50 -17.23 -0.67 -8.85
CA GLY A 50 -16.91 0.53 -9.63
C GLY A 50 -15.93 1.50 -8.95
N VAL A 51 -15.21 1.04 -7.93
CA VAL A 51 -14.18 1.82 -7.23
C VAL A 51 -12.80 1.42 -7.75
N ASP A 52 -12.04 2.39 -8.26
CA ASP A 52 -10.66 2.17 -8.68
C ASP A 52 -9.68 2.39 -7.52
N LEU A 53 -9.04 1.30 -7.09
CA LEU A 53 -8.07 1.31 -6.00
C LEU A 53 -6.62 1.25 -6.49
N SER A 54 -6.37 1.16 -7.80
CA SER A 54 -5.03 0.99 -8.38
C SER A 54 -4.11 2.20 -8.14
N GLY A 55 -4.67 3.39 -7.97
CA GLY A 55 -3.95 4.65 -7.72
C GLY A 55 -3.62 4.95 -6.26
N THR A 56 -4.07 4.13 -5.31
CA THR A 56 -3.85 4.37 -3.87
C THR A 56 -2.45 3.89 -3.40
N SER A 57 -1.42 4.22 -4.18
CA SER A 57 -0.02 3.97 -3.85
C SER A 57 0.52 5.12 -2.99
N SER A 58 0.23 5.10 -1.69
CA SER A 58 0.95 5.94 -0.74
C SER A 58 2.22 5.23 -0.27
N VAL A 59 3.22 5.14 -1.16
CA VAL A 59 4.62 4.95 -0.80
C VAL A 59 5.48 5.70 -1.82
N ARG A 60 5.83 6.95 -1.50
CA ARG A 60 7.05 7.58 -2.01
C ARG A 60 7.87 7.98 -0.79
N PRO A 61 8.79 7.14 -0.29
CA PRO A 61 9.81 7.61 0.62
C PRO A 61 10.83 8.31 -0.27
N ALA A 62 10.61 9.59 -0.57
CA ALA A 62 11.67 10.45 -1.10
C ALA A 62 12.63 10.79 0.05
N SER A 63 13.33 9.77 0.52
CA SER A 63 14.46 9.86 1.43
C SER A 63 15.67 9.20 0.75
N GLU A 64 15.94 9.56 -0.50
CA GLU A 64 17.23 9.25 -1.11
C GLU A 64 18.23 10.34 -0.72
N HIS A 65 18.93 10.02 0.37
CA HIS A 65 20.38 10.14 0.47
C HIS A 65 20.99 11.52 0.16
N ARG A 66 21.20 12.29 1.21
CA ARG A 66 22.34 13.22 1.28
C ARG A 66 23.58 12.40 1.66
N PRO A 67 24.61 12.33 0.81
CA PRO A 67 25.97 12.24 1.30
C PRO A 67 26.74 13.50 0.84
N GLU A 68 27.28 14.28 1.78
CA GLU A 68 28.62 14.17 2.37
C GLU A 68 29.56 15.16 1.68
N TYR A 69 29.81 16.28 2.38
CA TYR A 69 30.99 17.13 2.38
C TYR A 69 32.01 16.96 1.23
N GLU A 70 32.18 18.02 0.44
CA GLU A 70 33.47 18.33 -0.14
C GLU A 70 33.81 19.79 0.18
N THR A 71 34.92 19.94 0.90
CA THR A 71 35.59 21.19 1.24
C THR A 71 36.45 21.60 0.05
N ASP A 72 36.29 22.83 -0.44
CA ASP A 72 37.39 23.61 -1.02
C ASP A 72 37.23 25.08 -0.57
#